data_AF-A0A5C6NC24-F1
#
_entry.id   AF-A0A5C6NC24-F1
#
_cell.length_a   1.000
_cell.length_b   1.000
_cell.length_c   1.000
_cell.angle_alpha   90.00
_cell.angle_beta   90.00
_cell.angle_gamma   90.00
#
_symmetry.space_group_name_H-M   'P 1'
#
loop_
_entity.id
_entity.type
_entity.pdbx_description
1 polymer ?
#
loop_
_entity_poly.entity_id
_entity_poly.type
_entity_poly.pdbx_seq_one_letter_code
_entity_poly.pdbx_strand_id
1 'polypeptide(L)'
;MREAPDSMFYILGANGTNSSLILDKTARDTRRVQVAVALTTLVGLIQLAFGLLRFGFVAIYLTEPLIRGFTTAASIHVCVSQLKYLLGSFTAVVGDITSTNVATVILGLGCLVVLYVIKDLNERFKKKLPIPIPGEMVIVIVSTGISYGLSLSSDYNVDVVGNIPTGLLPPTIPEFSLMPHLLADSFAVAIVGFSMGISLSKIFALKHGYSVDGNQVE
;
A
#
# COMPACT_ATOMS: atom_id res chain seq x y z
N MET A 1 -2.77 -4.24 -11.27
CA MET A 1 -3.30 -5.64 -11.17
C MET A 1 -3.92 -6.12 -12.47
N ARG A 2 -4.58 -5.24 -13.25
CA ARG A 2 -5.12 -5.58 -14.59
C ARG A 2 -4.05 -6.05 -15.60
N GLU A 3 -2.89 -5.40 -15.63
CA GLU A 3 -1.82 -5.68 -16.62
C GLU A 3 -0.86 -6.83 -16.21
N ALA A 4 -1.07 -7.46 -15.05
CA ALA A 4 -0.27 -8.60 -14.58
C ALA A 4 -1.09 -9.49 -13.63
N PRO A 5 -2.14 -10.17 -14.14
CA PRO A 5 -2.93 -11.12 -13.37
C PRO A 5 -2.10 -12.38 -13.06
N ASP A 6 -2.38 -13.03 -11.93
CA ASP A 6 -1.65 -14.23 -11.52
C ASP A 6 -1.78 -15.37 -12.55
N SER A 7 -2.83 -15.37 -13.38
CA SER A 7 -3.07 -16.33 -14.46
C SER A 7 -2.00 -16.34 -15.56
N MET A 8 -1.28 -15.24 -15.78
CA MET A 8 -0.25 -15.14 -16.81
C MET A 8 1.09 -15.79 -16.43
N PHE A 9 1.27 -16.15 -15.16
CA PHE A 9 2.57 -16.61 -14.64
C PHE A 9 2.54 -18.06 -14.17
N TYR A 10 1.55 -18.84 -14.60
CA TYR A 10 1.56 -20.29 -14.39
C TYR A 10 2.47 -20.95 -15.42
N ILE A 11 3.49 -21.67 -14.95
CA ILE A 11 4.38 -22.49 -15.76
C ILE A 11 4.07 -23.97 -15.53
N LEU A 12 4.25 -24.80 -16.56
CA LEU A 12 4.22 -26.25 -16.41
C LEU A 12 5.50 -26.68 -15.69
N GLY A 13 5.37 -27.34 -14.54
CA GLY A 13 6.51 -27.98 -13.89
C GLY A 13 7.08 -29.09 -14.77
N ALA A 14 8.24 -28.86 -15.37
CA ALA A 14 8.93 -29.86 -16.17
C ALA A 14 9.70 -30.83 -15.26
N ASN A 15 9.02 -31.85 -14.73
CA ASN A 15 9.63 -33.13 -14.38
C ASN A 15 8.56 -34.20 -14.06
N GLY A 16 8.37 -35.17 -14.97
CA GLY A 16 7.77 -36.48 -14.70
C GLY A 16 6.28 -36.52 -14.33
N THR A 17 5.45 -36.91 -15.31
CA THR A 17 4.10 -37.54 -15.21
C THR A 17 2.98 -36.90 -14.38
N ASN A 18 3.22 -35.86 -13.56
CA ASN A 18 2.19 -35.08 -12.87
C ASN A 18 2.39 -33.59 -13.18
N SER A 19 1.67 -33.08 -14.17
CA SER A 19 1.72 -31.67 -14.58
C SER A 19 1.04 -30.76 -13.54
N SER A 20 1.72 -30.46 -12.44
CA SER A 20 1.28 -29.41 -11.51
C SER A 20 1.59 -28.02 -12.10
N LEU A 21 0.59 -27.16 -12.20
CA LEU A 21 0.77 -25.75 -12.55
C LEU A 21 1.46 -25.03 -11.39
N ILE A 22 2.68 -24.52 -11.62
CA ILE A 22 3.44 -23.78 -10.60
C ILE A 22 3.38 -22.30 -10.97
N LEU A 23 3.06 -21.44 -10.00
CA LEU A 23 3.09 -19.99 -10.19
C LEU A 23 4.53 -19.47 -10.09
N ASP A 24 5.05 -18.90 -11.17
CA ASP A 24 6.34 -18.19 -11.16
C ASP A 24 6.18 -16.82 -10.48
N LYS A 25 6.43 -16.81 -9.17
CA LYS A 25 6.35 -15.60 -8.33
C LYS A 25 7.36 -14.53 -8.77
N THR A 26 8.56 -14.93 -9.21
CA THR A 26 9.65 -14.01 -9.56
C THR A 26 9.34 -13.24 -10.84
N ALA A 27 8.87 -13.94 -11.89
CA ALA A 27 8.48 -13.29 -13.14
C ALA A 27 7.29 -12.34 -12.94
N ARG A 28 6.31 -12.76 -12.14
CA ARG A 28 5.14 -11.96 -11.79
C ARG A 28 5.53 -10.67 -11.06
N ASP A 29 6.34 -10.79 -10.02
CA ASP A 29 6.69 -9.65 -9.17
C ASP A 29 7.57 -8.66 -9.96
N THR A 30 8.48 -9.16 -10.81
CA THR A 30 9.24 -8.35 -11.76
C THR A 30 8.34 -7.55 -12.70
N ARG A 31 7.31 -8.19 -13.29
CA ARG A 31 6.37 -7.50 -14.17
C ARG A 31 5.54 -6.44 -13.43
N ARG A 32 5.11 -6.73 -12.20
CA ARG A 32 4.38 -5.77 -11.36
C ARG A 32 5.23 -4.54 -11.03
N VAL A 33 6.52 -4.73 -10.75
CA VAL A 33 7.47 -3.62 -10.54
C VAL A 33 7.62 -2.80 -11.82
N GLN A 34 7.78 -3.41 -12.99
CA GLN A 34 7.87 -2.68 -14.26
C GLN A 34 6.63 -1.82 -14.54
N VAL A 35 5.43 -2.36 -14.34
CA VAL A 35 4.17 -1.61 -14.49
C VAL A 35 4.10 -0.46 -13.49
N ALA A 36 4.51 -0.67 -12.23
CA ALA A 36 4.54 0.38 -11.21
C ALA A 36 5.53 1.51 -11.58
N VAL A 37 6.72 1.17 -12.08
CA VAL A 37 7.73 2.14 -12.53
C VAL A 37 7.21 2.96 -13.72
N ALA A 38 6.60 2.32 -14.71
CA ALA A 38 6.01 3.02 -15.85
C ALA A 38 4.85 3.95 -15.45
N LEU A 39 3.95 3.46 -14.60
CA LEU A 39 2.81 4.24 -14.10
C LEU A 39 3.28 5.45 -13.28
N THR A 40 4.17 5.24 -12.30
CA THR A 40 4.66 6.32 -11.42
C THR A 40 5.47 7.37 -12.19
N THR A 41 6.28 6.96 -13.16
CA THR A 41 7.00 7.89 -14.04
C THR A 41 6.04 8.74 -14.86
N LEU A 42 4.99 8.11 -15.43
CA LEU A 42 3.98 8.83 -16.21
C LEU A 42 3.16 9.79 -15.34
N VAL A 43 2.77 9.39 -14.12
CA VAL A 43 2.11 10.25 -13.13
C VAL A 43 2.97 11.48 -12.83
N GLY A 44 4.27 11.29 -12.56
CA GLY A 44 5.20 12.38 -12.29
C GLY A 44 5.35 13.35 -13.48
N LEU A 45 5.43 12.83 -14.70
CA LEU A 45 5.47 13.65 -15.92
C LEU A 45 4.20 14.49 -16.10
N ILE A 46 3.02 13.90 -15.84
CA ILE A 46 1.74 14.62 -15.90
C ILE A 46 1.67 15.70 -14.81
N GLN A 47 2.11 15.41 -13.59
CA GLN A 47 2.16 16.38 -12.50
C GLN A 47 3.13 17.53 -12.77
N LEU A 48 4.30 17.23 -13.35
CA LEU A 48 5.26 18.24 -13.79
C LEU A 48 4.63 19.14 -14.87
N ALA A 49 3.93 18.55 -15.85
CA ALA A 49 3.19 19.31 -16.85
C ALA A 49 2.10 20.20 -16.23
N PHE A 50 1.36 19.72 -15.22
CA PHE A 50 0.39 20.55 -14.49
C PHE A 50 1.06 21.74 -13.79
N GLY A 51 2.22 21.53 -13.15
CA GLY A 51 2.99 22.62 -12.53
C GLY A 51 3.46 23.66 -13.55
N LEU A 52 4.07 23.22 -14.65
CA LEU A 52 4.57 24.10 -15.71
C LEU A 52 3.45 24.92 -16.39
N LEU A 53 2.31 24.27 -16.64
CA LEU A 53 1.14 24.92 -17.25
C LEU A 53 0.32 25.74 -16.26
N ARG A 54 0.74 25.83 -14.99
CA ARG A 54 0.02 26.51 -13.89
C ARG A 54 -1.42 26.02 -13.72
N PHE A 55 -1.64 24.71 -13.85
CA PHE A 55 -2.92 24.05 -13.56
C PHE A 55 -3.28 24.04 -12.07
N GLY A 56 -2.46 24.63 -11.19
CA GLY A 56 -2.74 24.78 -9.76
C GLY A 56 -4.09 25.43 -9.47
N PHE A 57 -4.56 26.34 -10.35
CA PHE A 57 -5.90 26.93 -10.27
C PHE A 57 -7.01 25.86 -10.30
N VAL A 58 -6.93 24.86 -11.18
CA VAL A 58 -7.96 23.81 -11.33
C VAL A 58 -7.99 22.88 -10.12
N ALA A 59 -6.83 22.57 -9.55
CA ALA A 59 -6.74 21.74 -8.35
C ALA A 59 -7.30 22.43 -7.09
N ILE A 60 -7.28 23.77 -7.05
CA ILE A 60 -7.96 24.55 -6.02
C ILE A 60 -9.50 24.40 -6.11
N TYR A 61 -10.05 24.09 -7.29
CA TYR A 61 -11.49 23.86 -7.48
C TYR A 61 -11.96 22.42 -7.23
N LEU A 62 -11.05 21.46 -7.03
CA LEU A 62 -11.43 20.17 -6.48
C LEU A 62 -11.87 20.42 -5.04
N THR A 63 -13.18 20.34 -4.83
CA THR A 63 -13.82 20.81 -3.61
C THR A 63 -13.33 19.97 -2.41
N GLU A 64 -13.13 20.59 -1.24
CA GLU A 64 -12.82 19.84 0.00
C GLU A 64 -13.77 18.63 0.23
N PRO A 65 -15.09 18.73 -0.06
CA PRO A 65 -15.99 17.58 -0.09
C PRO A 65 -15.53 16.39 -0.94
N LEU A 66 -14.99 16.63 -2.14
CA LEU A 66 -14.51 15.57 -3.02
C LEU A 66 -13.33 14.82 -2.39
N ILE A 67 -12.36 15.54 -1.83
CA ILE A 67 -11.17 14.96 -1.21
C ILE A 67 -11.55 14.18 0.05
N ARG A 68 -12.46 14.72 0.87
CA ARG A 68 -13.00 14.03 2.06
C ARG A 68 -13.76 12.76 1.66
N GLY A 69 -14.59 12.83 0.62
CA GLY A 69 -15.32 11.68 0.08
C GLY A 69 -14.38 10.60 -0.45
N PHE A 70 -13.39 10.99 -1.26
CA PHE A 70 -12.35 10.08 -1.77
C PHE A 70 -11.57 9.43 -0.62
N THR A 71 -11.12 10.20 0.36
CA THR A 71 -10.35 9.68 1.52
C THR A 71 -11.18 8.70 2.35
N THR A 72 -12.48 8.99 2.53
CA THR A 72 -13.39 8.10 3.26
C THR A 72 -13.61 6.79 2.49
N ALA A 73 -13.89 6.87 1.19
CA ALA A 73 -14.03 5.70 0.33
C ALA A 73 -12.73 4.87 0.29
N ALA A 74 -11.57 5.52 0.16
CA ALA A 74 -10.27 4.87 0.22
C ALA A 74 -10.03 4.20 1.57
N SER A 75 -10.41 4.82 2.70
CA SER A 75 -10.28 4.20 4.03
C SER A 75 -11.13 2.93 4.16
N ILE A 76 -12.38 2.95 3.66
CA ILE A 76 -13.25 1.77 3.68
C ILE A 76 -12.65 0.68 2.79
N HIS A 77 -12.21 1.04 1.59
CA HIS A 77 -11.57 0.10 0.66
C HIS A 77 -10.31 -0.53 1.27
N VAL A 78 -9.47 0.25 1.96
CA VAL A 78 -8.31 -0.25 2.69
C VAL A 78 -8.74 -1.18 3.83
N CYS A 79 -9.70 -0.79 4.67
CA CYS A 79 -10.21 -1.64 5.75
C CYS A 79 -10.71 -3.00 5.24
N VAL A 80 -11.51 -3.00 4.16
CA VAL A 80 -11.99 -4.24 3.51
C VAL A 80 -10.82 -5.06 2.96
N SER A 81 -9.83 -4.40 2.35
CA SER A 81 -8.63 -5.06 1.83
C SER A 81 -7.74 -5.63 2.93
N GLN A 82 -7.73 -5.06 4.14
CA GLN A 82 -6.97 -5.59 5.27
C GLN A 82 -7.70 -6.75 5.96
N LEU A 83 -9.03 -6.77 5.93
CA LEU A 83 -9.83 -7.84 6.54
C LEU A 83 -9.48 -9.22 5.97
N LYS A 84 -9.15 -9.32 4.68
CA LYS A 84 -8.72 -10.58 4.06
C LYS A 84 -7.42 -11.14 4.66
N TYR A 85 -6.50 -10.27 5.10
CA TYR A 85 -5.24 -10.67 5.73
C TYR A 85 -5.45 -11.02 7.20
N LEU A 86 -6.37 -10.32 7.88
CA LEU A 86 -6.75 -10.63 9.26
C LEU A 86 -7.47 -11.99 9.36
N LEU A 87 -8.37 -12.28 8.42
CA LEU A 87 -9.13 -13.54 8.36
C LEU A 87 -8.44 -14.65 7.57
N GLY A 88 -7.26 -14.40 6.97
CA GLY A 88 -6.52 -15.39 6.18
C GLY A 88 -7.18 -15.83 4.85
N SER A 89 -8.42 -15.45 4.55
CA SER A 89 -9.08 -15.72 3.26
C SER A 89 -10.12 -14.66 2.89
N PHE A 90 -10.25 -14.36 1.59
CA PHE A 90 -11.31 -13.52 1.05
C PHE A 90 -12.68 -14.22 1.08
N THR A 91 -12.71 -15.56 1.00
CA THR A 91 -13.97 -16.34 1.08
C THR A 91 -14.60 -16.27 2.47
N ALA A 92 -13.78 -16.07 3.51
CA ALA A 92 -14.24 -15.86 4.89
C ALA A 92 -14.96 -14.52 5.08
N VAL A 93 -14.71 -13.53 4.20
CA VAL A 93 -15.41 -12.23 4.23
C VAL A 93 -16.84 -12.35 3.69
N VAL A 94 -17.11 -13.33 2.82
CA VAL A 94 -18.37 -13.40 2.04
C VAL A 94 -19.27 -14.61 2.42
N GLY A 95 -18.75 -15.66 3.06
CA GLY A 95 -19.62 -16.76 3.52
C GLY A 95 -18.98 -17.96 4.22
N ASP A 96 -17.70 -18.26 3.97
CA ASP A 96 -17.04 -19.45 4.53
C ASP A 96 -16.05 -19.09 5.64
N ILE A 97 -16.58 -18.80 6.83
CA ILE A 97 -15.78 -18.49 8.03
C ILE A 97 -14.97 -19.72 8.49
N THR A 98 -15.43 -20.93 8.16
CA THR A 98 -14.91 -22.20 8.65
C THR A 98 -13.55 -22.61 8.07
N SER A 99 -13.10 -22.00 6.97
CA SER A 99 -11.78 -22.25 6.35
C SER A 99 -10.70 -21.25 6.79
N THR A 100 -10.97 -20.52 7.88
CA THR A 100 -10.08 -19.47 8.40
C THR A 100 -8.95 -20.07 9.24
N ASN A 101 -7.72 -19.60 9.01
CA ASN A 101 -6.60 -19.94 9.89
C ASN A 101 -6.74 -19.19 11.23
N VAL A 102 -7.10 -19.94 12.27
CA VAL A 102 -7.30 -19.40 13.63
C VAL A 102 -6.04 -18.73 14.18
N ALA A 103 -4.84 -19.24 13.85
CA ALA A 103 -3.58 -18.64 14.30
C ALA A 103 -3.37 -17.24 13.71
N THR A 104 -3.68 -17.05 12.42
CA THR A 104 -3.60 -15.74 11.74
C THR A 104 -4.57 -14.73 12.36
N VAL A 105 -5.79 -15.16 12.69
CA VAL A 105 -6.79 -14.29 13.34
C VAL A 105 -6.35 -13.87 14.73
N ILE A 106 -5.87 -14.80 15.55
CA ILE A 106 -5.38 -14.49 16.91
C ILE A 106 -4.20 -13.53 16.85
N LEU A 107 -3.25 -13.76 15.94
CA LEU A 107 -2.09 -12.89 15.76
C LEU A 107 -2.50 -11.49 15.28
N GLY A 108 -3.39 -11.41 14.30
CA GLY A 108 -3.90 -10.15 13.76
C GLY A 108 -4.70 -9.34 14.79
N LEU A 109 -5.62 -9.98 15.52
CA LEU A 109 -6.40 -9.34 16.57
C LEU A 109 -5.53 -8.94 17.76
N GLY A 110 -4.56 -9.78 18.15
CA GLY A 110 -3.57 -9.46 19.18
C GLY A 110 -2.74 -8.23 18.82
N CYS A 111 -2.28 -8.14 17.57
CA CYS A 111 -1.57 -6.97 17.05
C CYS A 111 -2.42 -5.69 17.15
N LEU A 112 -3.70 -5.75 16.76
CA LEU A 112 -4.63 -4.62 16.88
C LEU A 112 -4.82 -4.17 18.33
N VAL A 113 -5.00 -5.10 19.27
CA VAL A 113 -5.16 -4.78 20.70
C VAL A 113 -3.88 -4.13 21.24
N VAL A 114 -2.71 -4.67 20.93
CA VAL A 114 -1.42 -4.10 21.37
C VAL A 114 -1.23 -2.69 20.82
N LEU A 115 -1.50 -2.46 19.52
CA LEU A 115 -1.42 -1.13 18.92
C LEU A 115 -2.39 -0.13 19.57
N TYR A 116 -3.62 -0.56 19.85
CA TYR A 116 -4.60 0.27 20.55
C TYR A 116 -4.12 0.64 21.97
N VAL A 117 -3.56 -0.33 22.71
CA VAL A 117 -2.99 -0.10 24.05
C VAL A 117 -1.81 0.87 23.98
N ILE A 118 -0.88 0.68 23.04
CA ILE A 118 0.27 1.61 22.87
C ILE A 118 -0.23 3.02 22.58
N LYS A 119 -1.26 3.16 21.72
CA LYS A 119 -1.87 4.46 21.42
C LYS A 119 -2.48 5.11 22.67
N ASP A 120 -3.30 4.38 23.43
CA ASP A 120 -3.93 4.89 24.66
C ASP A 120 -2.88 5.30 25.70
N LEU A 121 -1.82 4.50 25.86
CA LEU A 121 -0.69 4.86 26.73
C LEU A 121 0.01 6.14 26.26
N ASN A 122 0.25 6.26 24.96
CA ASN A 122 0.92 7.43 24.39
C ASN A 122 0.09 8.71 24.60
N GLU A 123 -1.23 8.63 24.48
CA GLU A 123 -2.15 9.74 24.76
C GLU A 123 -2.20 10.08 26.26
N ARG A 124 -2.28 9.08 27.15
CA ARG A 124 -2.29 9.27 28.62
C ARG A 124 -0.99 9.86 29.15
N PHE A 125 0.15 9.41 28.64
CA PHE A 125 1.47 9.84 29.10
C PHE A 125 2.11 10.95 28.26
N LYS A 126 1.33 11.59 27.37
CA LYS A 126 1.77 12.70 26.51
C LYS A 126 2.45 13.86 27.25
N LYS A 127 2.13 14.05 28.54
CA LYS A 127 2.75 15.09 29.40
C LYS A 127 4.12 14.70 29.96
N LYS A 128 4.43 13.39 30.03
CA LYS A 128 5.67 12.85 30.62
C LYS A 128 6.65 12.35 29.56
N LEU A 129 6.15 11.97 28.38
CA LEU A 129 6.96 11.52 27.26
C LEU A 129 7.22 12.68 26.29
N PRO A 130 8.47 13.16 26.15
CA PRO A 130 8.80 14.24 25.22
C PRO A 130 8.70 13.81 23.75
N ILE A 131 8.76 12.51 23.46
CA ILE A 131 8.67 11.94 22.12
C ILE A 131 7.66 10.78 22.15
N PRO A 132 6.67 10.74 21.23
CA PRO A 132 5.72 9.63 21.14
C PRO A 132 6.42 8.32 20.78
N ILE A 133 6.00 7.22 21.39
CA ILE A 133 6.57 5.89 21.11
C ILE A 133 6.10 5.42 19.72
N PRO A 134 7.00 5.00 18.81
CA PRO A 134 6.65 4.44 17.51
C PRO A 134 6.14 3.00 17.66
N GLY A 135 4.87 2.85 18.04
CA GLY A 135 4.24 1.56 18.33
C GLY A 135 4.27 0.58 17.16
N GLU A 136 4.15 1.11 15.93
CA GLU A 136 4.18 0.35 14.69
C GLU A 136 5.53 -0.34 14.46
N MET A 137 6.63 0.32 14.81
CA MET A 137 7.97 -0.28 14.68
C MET A 137 8.19 -1.38 15.73
N VAL A 138 7.78 -1.11 16.96
CA VAL A 138 7.91 -2.07 18.07
C VAL A 138 7.12 -3.34 17.77
N ILE A 139 5.88 -3.22 17.31
CA ILE A 139 5.04 -4.40 17.03
C ILE A 139 5.60 -5.23 15.86
N VAL A 140 6.16 -4.59 14.83
CA VAL A 140 6.80 -5.32 13.72
C VAL A 140 7.99 -6.12 14.23
N ILE A 141 8.89 -5.50 15.00
CA ILE A 141 10.08 -6.19 15.55
C ILE A 141 9.68 -7.37 16.43
N VAL A 142 8.73 -7.16 17.36
CA VAL A 142 8.27 -8.21 18.28
C VAL A 142 7.55 -9.32 17.52
N SER A 143 6.67 -8.99 16.57
CA SER A 143 5.92 -9.96 15.76
C SER A 143 6.86 -10.80 14.89
N THR A 144 7.88 -10.19 14.27
CA THR A 144 8.90 -10.92 13.52
C THR A 144 9.70 -11.87 14.42
N GLY A 145 10.06 -11.44 15.64
CA GLY A 145 10.74 -12.29 16.61
C GLY A 145 9.89 -13.49 17.05
N ILE A 146 8.60 -13.27 17.31
CA ILE A 146 7.63 -14.32 17.65
C ILE A 146 7.45 -15.29 16.46
N SER A 147 7.32 -14.75 15.25
CA SER A 147 7.17 -15.55 14.02
C SER A 147 8.38 -16.47 13.78
N TYR A 148 9.59 -15.96 14.04
CA TYR A 148 10.83 -16.74 13.95
C TYR A 148 10.96 -17.78 15.06
N GLY A 149 10.68 -17.41 16.32
CA GLY A 149 10.85 -18.30 17.47
C GLY A 149 9.86 -19.45 17.55
N LEU A 150 8.63 -19.25 17.06
CA LEU A 150 7.55 -20.25 17.06
C LEU A 150 7.35 -20.91 15.68
N SER A 151 8.21 -20.64 14.69
CA SER A 151 8.13 -21.21 13.35
C SER A 151 6.72 -21.17 12.74
N LEU A 152 6.02 -20.03 12.88
CA LEU A 152 4.59 -19.87 12.55
C LEU A 152 4.22 -20.30 11.12
N SER A 153 5.17 -20.19 10.19
CA SER A 153 4.97 -20.60 8.81
C SER A 153 4.87 -22.12 8.65
N SER A 154 5.71 -22.88 9.37
CA SER A 154 5.75 -24.35 9.27
C SER A 154 4.63 -25.00 10.07
N ASP A 155 4.43 -24.55 11.31
CA ASP A 155 3.57 -25.26 12.27
C ASP A 155 2.11 -24.83 12.18
N TYR A 156 1.86 -23.58 11.80
CA TYR A 156 0.53 -22.98 11.77
C TYR A 156 0.10 -22.53 10.38
N ASN A 157 0.90 -22.75 9.33
CA ASN A 157 0.61 -22.35 7.94
C ASN A 157 0.16 -20.88 7.83
N VAL A 158 0.79 -20.00 8.61
CA VAL A 158 0.57 -18.55 8.55
C VAL A 158 1.39 -17.99 7.39
N ASP A 159 0.77 -17.14 6.57
CA ASP A 159 1.46 -16.45 5.48
C ASP A 159 2.46 -15.44 6.07
N VAL A 160 3.75 -15.71 5.88
CA VAL A 160 4.84 -14.88 6.37
C VAL A 160 5.50 -14.15 5.22
N VAL A 161 6.05 -12.97 5.52
CA VAL A 161 6.84 -12.21 4.55
C VAL A 161 8.04 -13.07 4.14
N GLY A 162 8.15 -13.34 2.84
CA GLY A 162 9.23 -14.14 2.27
C GLY A 162 10.56 -13.38 2.20
N ASN A 163 11.45 -13.86 1.34
CA ASN A 163 12.77 -13.25 1.19
C ASN A 163 12.67 -11.86 0.54
N ILE A 164 13.18 -10.84 1.24
CA ILE A 164 13.25 -9.47 0.72
C ILE A 164 14.65 -9.28 0.12
N PRO A 165 14.78 -8.91 -1.17
CA PRO A 165 16.07 -8.67 -1.77
C PRO A 165 16.79 -7.52 -1.06
N THR A 166 18.03 -7.74 -0.65
CA THR A 166 18.86 -6.74 0.03
C THR A 166 19.60 -5.88 -0.98
N GLY A 167 19.65 -4.57 -0.75
CA GLY A 167 20.37 -3.62 -1.59
C GLY A 167 19.45 -2.75 -2.44
N LEU A 168 20.04 -1.75 -3.11
CA LEU A 168 19.32 -0.89 -4.03
C LEU A 168 19.18 -1.59 -5.38
N LEU A 169 17.97 -1.61 -5.93
CA LEU A 169 17.79 -2.00 -7.31
C LEU A 169 18.36 -0.91 -8.22
N PRO A 170 19.07 -1.27 -9.31
CA PRO A 170 19.58 -0.29 -10.24
C PRO A 170 18.42 0.49 -10.88
N PRO A 171 18.58 1.81 -11.12
CA PRO A 171 17.57 2.60 -11.80
C PRO A 171 17.30 1.98 -13.17
N THR A 172 16.04 1.64 -13.41
CA THR A 172 15.60 0.98 -14.64
C THR A 172 14.70 1.92 -15.43
N ILE A 173 14.93 1.99 -16.74
CA ILE A 173 14.13 2.83 -17.64
C ILE A 173 12.73 2.21 -17.76
N PRO A 174 11.64 3.00 -17.63
CA PRO A 174 10.29 2.48 -17.80
C PRO A 174 10.06 1.98 -19.22
N GLU A 175 9.27 0.93 -19.35
CA GLU A 175 8.91 0.38 -20.65
C GLU A 175 7.89 1.29 -21.35
N PHE A 176 8.32 2.03 -22.36
CA PHE A 176 7.47 2.97 -23.11
C PHE A 176 6.26 2.30 -23.78
N SER A 177 6.35 1.01 -24.11
CA SER A 177 5.24 0.25 -24.68
C SER A 177 4.02 0.15 -23.75
N LEU A 178 4.22 0.25 -22.44
CA LEU A 178 3.14 0.18 -21.45
C LEU A 178 2.43 1.52 -21.23
N MET A 179 3.08 2.64 -21.54
CA MET A 179 2.57 3.97 -21.20
C MET A 179 1.21 4.30 -21.83
N PRO A 180 0.92 3.96 -23.11
CA PRO A 180 -0.38 4.24 -23.71
C PRO A 180 -1.53 3.51 -22.99
N HIS A 181 -1.29 2.28 -22.52
CA HIS A 181 -2.30 1.49 -21.80
C HIS A 181 -2.58 2.01 -20.39
N LEU A 182 -1.62 2.74 -19.81
CA LEU A 182 -1.69 3.28 -18.45
C LEU A 182 -2.07 4.77 -18.43
N LEU A 183 -2.28 5.41 -19.58
CA LEU A 183 -2.50 6.85 -19.69
C LEU A 183 -3.74 7.33 -18.92
N ALA A 184 -4.87 6.63 -19.06
CA ALA A 184 -6.10 7.00 -18.36
C ALA A 184 -5.98 6.84 -16.83
N ASP A 185 -5.41 5.70 -16.41
CA ASP A 185 -5.23 5.38 -14.99
C ASP A 185 -4.23 6.35 -14.33
N SER A 186 -3.12 6.65 -14.99
CA SER A 186 -2.12 7.61 -14.52
C SER A 186 -2.64 9.05 -14.46
N PHE A 187 -3.47 9.48 -15.41
CA PHE A 187 -4.09 10.80 -15.37
C PHE A 187 -5.02 10.97 -14.17
N ALA A 188 -5.84 9.96 -13.87
CA ALA A 188 -6.71 9.96 -12.68
C ALA A 188 -5.89 10.03 -11.39
N VAL A 189 -4.83 9.21 -11.28
CA VAL A 189 -3.92 9.22 -10.12
C VAL A 189 -3.20 10.56 -10.00
N ALA A 190 -2.74 11.16 -11.10
CA ALA A 190 -2.05 12.45 -11.11
C ALA A 190 -2.93 13.58 -10.57
N ILE A 191 -4.20 13.66 -10.99
CA ILE A 191 -5.16 14.68 -10.52
C ILE A 191 -5.42 14.53 -9.02
N VAL A 192 -5.70 13.31 -8.57
CA VAL A 192 -5.99 13.04 -7.15
C VAL A 192 -4.77 13.34 -6.29
N GLY A 193 -3.59 12.88 -6.70
CA GLY A 193 -2.33 13.13 -6.00
C GLY A 193 -1.99 14.61 -5.91
N PHE A 194 -2.12 15.35 -7.03
CA PHE A 194 -1.87 16.79 -7.08
C PHE A 194 -2.84 17.57 -6.17
N SER A 195 -4.12 17.21 -6.19
CA SER A 195 -5.15 17.81 -5.33
C SER A 195 -4.92 17.56 -3.84
N MET A 196 -4.55 16.33 -3.48
CA MET A 196 -4.24 15.96 -2.10
C MET A 196 -2.99 16.68 -1.58
N GLY A 197 -1.95 16.82 -2.42
CA GLY A 197 -0.75 17.58 -2.11
C GLY A 197 -1.03 19.05 -1.80
N ILE A 198 -1.81 19.74 -2.66
CA ILE A 198 -2.19 21.15 -2.44
C ILE A 198 -3.05 21.29 -1.18
N SER A 199 -3.97 20.36 -0.94
CA SER A 199 -4.84 20.40 0.25
C SER A 199 -4.06 20.22 1.54
N LEU A 200 -3.12 19.29 1.58
CA LEU A 200 -2.24 19.11 2.74
C LEU A 200 -1.37 20.35 2.96
N SER A 201 -0.79 20.90 1.89
CA SER A 201 -0.01 22.14 1.94
C SER A 201 -0.82 23.30 2.52
N LYS A 202 -2.06 23.51 2.05
CA LYS A 202 -2.96 24.55 2.57
C LYS A 202 -3.30 24.35 4.05
N ILE A 203 -3.54 23.12 4.49
CA ILE A 203 -3.80 22.81 5.91
C ILE A 203 -2.60 23.20 6.78
N PHE A 204 -1.38 22.91 6.33
CA PHE A 204 -0.18 23.30 7.06
C PHE A 204 0.07 24.82 7.02
N ALA A 205 -0.18 25.46 5.88
CA ALA A 205 -0.11 26.91 5.72
C ALA A 205 -1.05 27.63 6.70
N LEU A 206 -2.31 27.19 6.78
CA LEU A 206 -3.29 27.73 7.73
C LEU A 206 -2.88 27.51 9.19
N LYS A 207 -2.26 26.36 9.49
CA LYS A 207 -1.81 26.01 10.84
C LYS A 207 -0.60 26.84 11.31
N HIS A 208 0.30 27.20 10.41
CA HIS A 208 1.56 27.89 10.74
C HIS A 208 1.65 29.33 10.21
N GLY A 209 0.63 29.82 9.50
CA GLY A 209 0.52 31.21 9.04
C GLY A 209 1.36 31.58 7.81
N TYR A 210 1.79 30.62 6.99
CA TYR A 210 2.50 30.89 5.73
C TYR A 210 1.59 30.73 4.51
N SER A 211 1.98 31.31 3.37
CA SER A 211 1.27 31.19 2.09
C SER A 211 1.80 30.02 1.26
N VAL A 212 0.92 29.31 0.56
CA VAL A 212 1.27 28.21 -0.36
C VAL A 212 0.97 28.60 -1.79
N ASP A 213 1.93 28.42 -2.69
CA ASP A 213 1.73 28.51 -4.14
C ASP A 213 1.31 27.13 -4.68
N GLY A 214 0.12 27.06 -5.30
CA GLY A 214 -0.41 25.83 -5.87
C GLY A 214 0.25 25.38 -7.18
N ASN A 215 1.17 26.17 -7.75
CA ASN A 215 1.89 25.83 -8.98
C ASN A 215 3.29 25.26 -8.73
N GLN A 216 3.81 25.37 -7.50
CA GLN A 216 5.09 24.77 -7.15
C GLN A 216 4.87 23.29 -6.86
N VAL A 217 5.51 22.45 -7.66
CA VAL A 217 5.50 20.99 -7.48
C VAL A 217 6.53 20.66 -6.41
N GLU A 218 6.10 20.07 -5.28
CA GLU A 218 6.99 19.44 -4.27
C GLU A 218 7.47 18.06 -4.74
#